data_AF-A0AAV9IXB9-F1
#
_entry.id   AF-A0AAV9IXB9-F1
#
_cell.length_a   1.000
_cell.length_b   1.000
_cell.length_c   1.000
_cell.angle_alpha   90.00
_cell.angle_beta   90.00
_cell.angle_gamma   90.00
#
_symmetry.space_group_name_H-M   'P 1'
#
loop_
_entity.id
_entity.type
_entity.pdbx_description
1 polymer ?
#
loop_
_entity_poly.entity_id
_entity_poly.type
_entity_poly.pdbx_seq_one_letter_code
_entity_poly.pdbx_strand_id
1 'polypeptide(L)'
;MAATESLFQQLSASLRERFTKNSPPKLRDFRRLVQAAQSRQEVDTVFQLQHEYHKRFRPLDRHTWTVMVEACLRAGARERIVDVLRRPGEYGWPGLLTSAALRKVVPQVSSVEELDRFVESCREGKVLRARLTSDVLRRYLQLGDVSRAEALVRSCPPETVRPSHFTAVAWALHREQQRDKLEGLVAVMQAASCAPNVGLKKLLQANAAVGGG
;
A
#
# COMPACT_ATOMS: atom_id res chain seq x y z
N MET A 1 38.70 23.46 -1.29
CA MET A 1 38.10 22.37 -2.09
C MET A 1 36.61 22.65 -2.18
N ALA A 2 36.12 23.09 -3.34
CA ALA A 2 34.68 23.30 -3.53
C ALA A 2 34.00 21.93 -3.46
N ALA A 3 33.10 21.74 -2.50
CA ALA A 3 32.30 20.54 -2.42
C ALA A 3 31.47 20.45 -3.70
N THR A 4 31.68 19.39 -4.49
CA THR A 4 30.87 19.12 -5.68
C THR A 4 29.42 19.01 -5.23
N GLU A 5 28.58 19.98 -5.60
CA GLU A 5 27.15 19.95 -5.26
C GLU A 5 26.54 18.64 -5.76
N SER A 6 25.75 17.99 -4.90
CA SER A 6 25.11 16.73 -5.26
C SER A 6 24.12 16.97 -6.42
N LEU A 7 23.91 15.95 -7.25
CA LEU A 7 22.93 16.02 -8.35
C LEU A 7 21.54 16.45 -7.83
N PHE A 8 21.18 16.02 -6.62
CA PHE A 8 19.95 16.45 -5.96
C PHE A 8 19.91 17.96 -5.70
N GLN A 9 20.99 18.52 -5.15
CA GLN A 9 21.11 19.96 -4.88
C GLN A 9 20.97 20.77 -6.18
N GLN A 10 21.69 20.39 -7.23
CA GLN A 10 21.64 21.07 -8.54
C GLN A 10 20.22 21.03 -9.15
N LEU A 11 19.57 19.87 -9.14
CA LEU A 11 18.21 19.71 -9.67
C LEU A 11 17.19 20.48 -8.84
N SER A 12 17.30 20.47 -7.51
CA SER A 12 16.37 21.18 -6.62
C SER A 12 16.49 22.70 -6.78
N ALA A 13 17.72 23.24 -6.90
CA ALA A 13 17.96 24.64 -7.17
C ALA A 13 17.38 25.08 -8.52
N SER A 14 17.62 24.29 -9.58
CA SER A 14 17.06 24.56 -10.91
C SER A 14 15.53 24.56 -10.93
N LEU A 15 14.90 23.64 -10.19
CA LEU A 15 13.43 23.59 -10.07
C LEU A 15 12.88 24.82 -9.34
N ARG A 16 13.51 25.23 -8.23
CA ARG A 16 13.12 26.45 -7.48
C ARG A 16 13.25 27.71 -8.32
N GLU A 17 14.33 27.84 -9.10
CA GLU A 17 14.52 28.97 -10.01
C GLU A 17 13.43 29.02 -11.10
N ARG A 18 13.01 27.86 -11.61
CA ARG A 18 11.89 27.81 -12.56
C ARG A 18 10.57 28.20 -11.91
N PHE A 19 10.37 27.83 -10.65
CA PHE A 19 9.20 28.25 -9.88
C PHE A 19 9.16 29.77 -9.68
N THR A 20 10.28 30.43 -9.37
CA THR A 20 10.31 31.89 -9.23
C THR A 20 10.04 32.60 -10.56
N LYS A 21 10.47 32.01 -11.68
CA LYS A 21 10.19 32.50 -13.03
C LYS A 21 8.80 32.12 -13.58
N ASN A 22 7.95 31.48 -12.76
CA ASN A 22 6.64 30.94 -13.14
C ASN A 22 6.68 30.05 -14.41
N SER A 23 7.79 29.37 -14.64
CA SER A 23 7.98 28.47 -15.78
C SER A 23 7.76 27.03 -15.32
N PRO A 24 6.87 26.25 -15.97
CA PRO A 24 6.62 24.88 -15.57
C PRO A 24 7.87 24.03 -15.80
N PRO A 25 8.47 23.42 -14.76
CA PRO A 25 9.56 22.49 -15.00
C PRO A 25 9.03 21.24 -15.71
N LYS A 26 9.90 20.64 -16.53
CA LYS A 26 9.54 19.41 -17.25
C LYS A 26 9.37 18.29 -16.24
N LEU A 27 8.33 17.46 -16.41
CA LEU A 27 8.11 16.29 -15.54
C LEU A 27 9.34 15.36 -15.49
N ARG A 28 10.11 15.29 -16.59
CA ARG A 28 11.38 14.55 -16.62
C ARG A 28 12.39 15.07 -15.58
N ASP A 29 12.52 16.38 -15.43
CA ASP A 29 13.48 16.98 -14.50
C ASP A 29 13.04 16.74 -13.06
N PHE A 30 11.74 16.85 -12.79
CA PHE A 30 11.15 16.48 -11.50
C PHE A 30 11.43 15.01 -11.18
N ARG A 31 11.18 14.07 -12.10
CA ARG A 31 11.47 12.65 -11.86
C ARG A 31 12.95 12.38 -11.59
N ARG A 32 13.87 13.07 -12.27
CA ARG A 32 15.30 12.94 -12.00
C ARG A 32 15.64 13.41 -10.58
N LEU A 33 15.01 14.49 -10.10
CA LEU A 33 15.14 14.91 -8.71
C LEU A 33 14.66 13.80 -7.76
N VAL A 34 13.46 13.25 -8.00
CA VAL A 34 12.91 12.18 -7.17
C VAL A 34 13.81 10.94 -7.17
N GLN A 35 14.39 10.58 -8.32
CA GLN A 35 15.33 9.46 -8.44
C GLN A 35 16.65 9.73 -7.70
N ALA A 36 17.10 10.99 -7.70
CA ALA A 36 18.31 11.42 -7.00
C ALA A 36 18.12 11.52 -5.49
N ALA A 37 16.89 11.54 -4.98
CA ALA A 37 16.62 11.51 -3.54
C ALA A 37 17.00 10.14 -2.96
N GLN A 38 17.96 10.16 -2.03
CA GLN A 38 18.51 8.98 -1.35
C GLN A 38 18.24 9.00 0.16
N SER A 39 18.08 10.19 0.75
CA SER A 39 17.80 10.35 2.18
C SER A 39 16.36 10.80 2.46
N ARG A 40 15.93 10.63 3.72
CA ARG A 40 14.60 11.11 4.17
C ARG A 40 14.43 12.62 3.97
N GLN A 41 15.46 13.40 4.27
CA GLN A 41 15.44 14.86 4.13
C GLN A 41 15.29 15.30 2.66
N GLU A 42 15.94 14.59 1.73
CA GLU A 42 15.79 14.84 0.30
C GLU A 42 14.39 14.46 -0.19
N VAL A 43 13.83 13.35 0.30
CA VAL A 43 12.44 12.98 0.04
C VAL A 43 11.49 14.07 0.57
N ASP A 44 11.67 14.56 1.79
CA ASP A 44 10.87 15.67 2.32
C ASP A 44 10.94 16.91 1.42
N THR A 45 12.12 17.23 0.92
CA THR A 45 12.33 18.33 -0.03
C THR A 45 11.60 18.08 -1.35
N VAL A 46 11.60 16.84 -1.85
CA VAL A 46 10.82 16.43 -3.04
C VAL A 46 9.33 16.68 -2.81
N PHE A 47 8.79 16.36 -1.63
CA PHE A 47 7.38 16.60 -1.30
C PHE A 47 7.04 18.09 -1.18
N GLN A 48 7.94 18.90 -0.64
CA GLN A 48 7.77 20.35 -0.61
C GLN A 48 7.69 20.92 -2.04
N LEU A 49 8.63 20.52 -2.91
CA LEU A 49 8.66 20.94 -4.30
C LEU A 49 7.47 20.40 -5.11
N GLN A 50 7.00 19.19 -4.81
CA GLN A 50 5.76 18.66 -5.37
C GLN A 50 4.57 19.56 -5.01
N HIS A 51 4.41 19.90 -3.73
CA HIS A 51 3.32 20.76 -3.29
C HIS A 51 3.36 22.15 -3.95
N GLU A 52 4.56 22.75 -4.09
CA GLU A 52 4.73 24.00 -4.84
C GLU A 52 4.39 23.85 -6.33
N TYR A 53 4.80 22.74 -6.95
CA TYR A 53 4.48 22.44 -8.36
C TYR A 53 2.97 22.43 -8.58
N HIS A 54 2.23 21.73 -7.74
CA HIS A 54 0.78 21.60 -7.87
C HIS A 54 0.01 22.89 -7.62
N LYS A 55 0.54 23.82 -6.82
CA LYS A 55 -0.09 25.15 -6.64
C LYS A 55 -0.09 26.00 -7.90
N ARG A 56 0.86 25.77 -8.81
CA ARG A 56 1.12 26.67 -9.95
C ARG A 56 0.92 26.02 -11.30
N PHE A 57 1.01 24.69 -11.36
CA PHE A 57 1.06 23.95 -12.62
C PHE A 57 0.07 22.78 -12.64
N ARG A 58 0.18 21.96 -13.69
CA ARG A 58 -0.67 20.79 -13.90
C ARG A 58 -0.37 19.69 -12.88
N PRO A 59 -1.29 18.74 -12.68
CA PRO A 59 -1.01 17.56 -11.87
C PRO A 59 0.18 16.73 -12.36
N LEU A 60 0.97 16.19 -11.41
CA LEU A 60 1.96 15.17 -11.70
C LEU A 60 1.30 13.89 -12.25
N ASP A 61 1.98 13.24 -13.19
CA ASP A 61 1.48 12.02 -13.79
C ASP A 61 1.73 10.76 -12.95
N ARG A 62 1.11 9.66 -13.38
CA ARG A 62 1.20 8.34 -12.75
C ARG A 62 2.62 7.84 -12.53
N HIS A 63 3.49 8.06 -13.52
CA HIS A 63 4.84 7.56 -13.44
C HIS A 63 5.63 8.33 -12.37
N THR A 64 5.42 9.64 -12.27
CA THR A 64 6.07 10.47 -11.26
C THR A 64 5.66 10.07 -9.85
N TRP A 65 4.37 9.83 -9.60
CA TRP A 65 3.89 9.31 -8.31
C TRP A 65 4.46 7.94 -7.95
N THR A 66 4.54 7.03 -8.93
CA THR A 66 5.20 5.72 -8.73
C THR A 66 6.66 5.88 -8.30
N VAL A 67 7.41 6.75 -8.99
CA VAL A 67 8.82 7.01 -8.68
C VAL A 67 8.98 7.68 -7.31
N MET A 68 8.05 8.53 -6.88
CA MET A 68 8.04 9.11 -5.53
C MET A 68 7.84 8.05 -4.45
N VAL A 69 6.89 7.13 -4.62
CA VAL A 69 6.71 6.01 -3.68
C VAL A 69 7.97 5.14 -3.63
N GLU A 70 8.60 4.85 -4.77
CA GLU A 70 9.84 4.09 -4.80
C GLU A 70 11.02 4.83 -4.15
N ALA A 71 11.10 6.15 -4.29
CA ALA A 71 12.10 6.96 -3.58
C ALA A 71 11.87 6.96 -2.06
N CYS A 72 10.61 7.08 -1.62
CA CYS A 72 10.25 6.95 -0.20
C CYS A 72 10.68 5.59 0.35
N LEU A 73 10.44 4.52 -0.41
CA LEU A 73 10.88 3.16 -0.06
C LEU A 73 12.39 3.07 0.09
N ARG A 74 13.16 3.58 -0.89
CA ARG A 74 14.63 3.55 -0.84
C ARG A 74 15.20 4.37 0.32
N ALA A 75 14.62 5.53 0.59
CA ALA A 75 15.03 6.42 1.68
C ALA A 75 14.49 6.01 3.06
N GLY A 76 13.67 4.95 3.14
CA GLY A 76 12.99 4.52 4.36
C GLY A 76 11.99 5.54 4.91
N ALA A 77 11.50 6.47 4.09
CA ALA A 77 10.51 7.51 4.45
C ALA A 77 9.07 6.98 4.29
N ARG A 78 8.69 5.97 5.08
CA ARG A 78 7.45 5.21 4.89
C ARG A 78 6.20 6.02 5.22
N GLU A 79 6.31 6.92 6.20
CA GLU A 79 5.29 7.90 6.56
C GLU A 79 4.86 8.75 5.35
N ARG A 80 5.81 9.09 4.46
CA ARG A 80 5.50 9.81 3.23
C ARG A 80 4.71 8.99 2.23
N ILE A 81 4.86 7.67 2.21
CA ILE A 81 4.04 6.80 1.36
C ILE A 81 2.59 6.85 1.83
N VAL A 82 2.36 6.83 3.15
CA VAL A 82 1.04 7.04 3.74
C VAL A 82 0.51 8.42 3.33
N ASP A 83 1.28 9.49 3.49
CA ASP A 83 0.87 10.84 3.07
C ASP A 83 0.50 10.90 1.58
N VAL A 84 1.25 10.23 0.71
CA VAL A 84 0.93 10.10 -0.72
C VAL A 84 -0.44 9.47 -0.88
N LEU A 85 -0.73 8.39 -0.14
CA LEU A 85 -1.98 7.61 -0.18
C LEU A 85 -3.21 8.36 0.34
N ARG A 86 -3.05 9.22 1.35
CA ARG A 86 -4.15 9.93 2.03
C ARG A 86 -4.67 11.17 1.33
N ARG A 87 -4.15 11.55 0.15
CA ARG A 87 -4.59 12.75 -0.58
C ARG A 87 -5.48 12.47 -1.81
N PRO A 88 -6.48 11.55 -1.78
CA PRO A 88 -7.35 11.28 -2.91
C PRO A 88 -8.13 12.54 -3.31
N GLY A 89 -7.84 13.07 -4.50
CA GLY A 89 -8.64 14.13 -5.13
C GLY A 89 -7.94 15.48 -5.31
N GLU A 90 -7.07 15.93 -4.39
CA GLU A 90 -6.41 17.26 -4.52
C GLU A 90 -5.53 17.38 -5.78
N TYR A 91 -4.95 16.27 -6.21
CA TYR A 91 -3.91 16.25 -7.23
C TYR A 91 -4.22 15.35 -8.43
N GLY A 92 -5.49 15.02 -8.66
CA GLY A 92 -5.91 14.23 -9.83
C GLY A 92 -5.25 12.86 -9.88
N TRP A 93 -5.47 12.06 -8.84
CA TRP A 93 -4.94 10.71 -8.74
C TRP A 93 -5.07 9.95 -10.07
N PRO A 94 -3.98 9.37 -10.60
CA PRO A 94 -4.19 8.19 -11.37
C PRO A 94 -4.70 7.15 -10.38
N GLY A 95 -5.95 6.68 -10.54
CA GLY A 95 -6.54 5.52 -9.84
C GLY A 95 -5.80 4.19 -10.13
N LEU A 96 -4.49 4.29 -10.28
CA LEU A 96 -3.55 3.45 -10.97
C LEU A 96 -2.13 3.66 -10.42
N LEU A 97 -1.93 4.33 -9.26
CA LEU A 97 -0.69 4.13 -8.49
C LEU A 97 -0.49 2.61 -8.42
N THR A 98 0.59 2.13 -9.04
CA THR A 98 0.65 0.71 -9.38
C THR A 98 0.65 -0.07 -8.09
N SER A 99 -0.34 -0.94 -7.93
CA SER A 99 -0.36 -1.93 -6.86
C SER A 99 1.03 -2.57 -6.71
N ALA A 100 1.79 -2.74 -7.80
CA ALA A 100 3.19 -3.14 -7.77
C ALA A 100 4.11 -2.34 -6.82
N ALA A 101 4.07 -1.01 -6.80
CA ALA A 101 4.92 -0.21 -5.91
C ALA A 101 4.49 -0.38 -4.44
N LEU A 102 3.18 -0.35 -4.18
CA LEU A 102 2.62 -0.55 -2.83
C LEU A 102 2.90 -1.94 -2.28
N ARG A 103 2.91 -2.96 -3.15
CA ARG A 103 3.26 -4.34 -2.79
C ARG A 103 4.73 -4.47 -2.36
N LYS A 104 5.63 -3.55 -2.76
CA LYS A 104 7.00 -3.51 -2.23
C LYS A 104 7.07 -2.95 -0.81
N VAL A 105 6.05 -2.19 -0.37
CA VAL A 105 5.97 -1.60 0.98
C VAL A 105 5.57 -2.66 2.00
N VAL A 106 4.58 -3.48 1.67
CA VAL A 106 3.97 -4.43 2.62
C VAL A 106 4.98 -5.35 3.33
N PRO A 107 5.97 -5.97 2.67
CA PRO A 107 6.95 -6.83 3.35
C PRO A 107 7.86 -6.07 4.33
N GLN A 108 7.99 -4.75 4.14
CA GLN A 108 8.88 -3.92 4.94
C GLN A 108 8.23 -3.46 6.25
N VAL A 109 6.90 -3.40 6.29
CA VAL A 109 6.11 -3.02 7.46
C VAL A 109 6.40 -3.97 8.61
N SER A 110 6.90 -3.48 9.73
CA SER A 110 7.44 -4.33 10.82
C SER A 110 6.49 -4.53 11.99
N SER A 111 5.39 -3.77 12.07
CA SER A 111 4.40 -3.90 13.13
C SER A 111 2.97 -3.91 12.59
N VAL A 112 2.03 -4.39 13.41
CA VAL A 112 0.61 -4.42 13.06
C VAL A 112 0.05 -3.00 12.93
N GLU A 113 0.46 -2.07 13.79
CA GLU A 113 0.01 -0.68 13.81
C GLU A 113 0.50 0.10 12.58
N GLU A 114 1.72 -0.18 12.12
CA GLU A 114 2.21 0.36 10.85
C GLU A 114 1.42 -0.22 9.66
N LEU A 115 1.06 -1.51 9.72
CA LEU A 115 0.24 -2.14 8.68
C LEU A 115 -1.18 -1.59 8.66
N ASP A 116 -1.80 -1.37 9.82
CA ASP A 116 -3.13 -0.76 9.94
C ASP A 116 -3.15 0.64 9.32
N ARG A 117 -2.17 1.49 9.65
CA ARG A 117 -2.05 2.83 9.06
C ARG A 117 -1.89 2.76 7.54
N PHE A 118 -1.09 1.81 7.05
CA PHE A 118 -0.92 1.58 5.61
C PHE A 118 -2.22 1.13 4.93
N VAL A 119 -2.95 0.18 5.53
CA VAL A 119 -4.23 -0.32 5.03
C VAL A 119 -5.27 0.77 4.97
N GLU A 120 -5.38 1.58 6.03
CA GLU A 120 -6.35 2.67 6.07
C GLU A 120 -6.05 3.71 4.99
N SER A 121 -4.78 4.06 4.81
CA SER A 121 -4.35 4.95 3.73
C SER A 121 -4.66 4.35 2.34
N CYS A 122 -4.53 3.03 2.18
CA CYS A 122 -4.88 2.35 0.93
C CYS A 122 -6.40 2.35 0.65
N ARG A 123 -7.23 2.33 1.71
CA ARG A 123 -8.68 2.43 1.61
C ARG A 123 -9.12 3.84 1.25
N GLU A 124 -8.61 4.85 1.97
CA GLU A 124 -8.84 6.27 1.65
C GLU A 124 -8.46 6.54 0.19
N GLY A 125 -7.28 6.09 -0.24
CA GLY A 125 -6.80 6.22 -1.62
C GLY A 125 -7.48 5.32 -2.66
N LYS A 126 -8.40 4.43 -2.26
CA LYS A 126 -9.08 3.44 -3.13
C LYS A 126 -8.11 2.58 -3.98
N VAL A 127 -6.94 2.26 -3.42
CA VAL A 127 -5.88 1.47 -4.08
C VAL A 127 -5.80 0.02 -3.57
N LEU A 128 -6.60 -0.33 -2.56
CA LEU A 128 -6.69 -1.69 -2.05
C LEU A 128 -7.40 -2.60 -3.08
N ARG A 129 -6.61 -3.36 -3.84
CA ARG A 129 -7.07 -4.32 -4.85
C ARG A 129 -6.67 -5.73 -4.44
N ALA A 130 -7.31 -6.75 -5.02
CA ALA A 130 -7.12 -8.14 -4.61
C ALA A 130 -5.67 -8.62 -4.43
N ARG A 131 -4.74 -8.19 -5.31
CA ARG A 131 -3.31 -8.54 -5.15
C ARG A 131 -2.65 -7.85 -3.96
N LEU A 132 -2.96 -6.58 -3.70
CA LEU A 132 -2.45 -5.87 -2.52
C LEU A 132 -3.10 -6.42 -1.26
N THR A 133 -4.41 -6.73 -1.29
CA THR A 133 -5.12 -7.43 -0.21
C THR A 133 -4.46 -8.75 0.14
N SER A 134 -4.04 -9.56 -0.85
CA SER A 134 -3.29 -10.80 -0.61
C SER A 134 -2.01 -10.56 0.19
N ASP A 135 -1.24 -9.55 -0.17
CA ASP A 135 0.05 -9.29 0.46
C ASP A 135 -0.15 -8.74 1.88
N VAL A 136 -1.09 -7.82 2.08
CA VAL A 136 -1.45 -7.27 3.39
C VAL A 136 -1.95 -8.39 4.32
N LEU A 137 -2.85 -9.23 3.84
CA LEU A 137 -3.39 -10.36 4.61
C LEU A 137 -2.27 -11.31 5.03
N ARG A 138 -1.39 -11.68 4.09
CA ARG A 138 -0.22 -12.49 4.40
C ARG A 138 0.67 -11.81 5.43
N ARG A 139 0.82 -10.49 5.37
CA ARG A 139 1.63 -9.74 6.33
C ARG A 139 1.03 -9.75 7.73
N TYR A 140 -0.29 -9.53 7.89
CA TYR A 140 -0.95 -9.70 9.20
C TYR A 140 -0.71 -11.10 9.78
N LEU A 141 -0.90 -12.15 8.97
CA LEU A 141 -0.65 -13.53 9.40
C LEU A 141 0.82 -13.78 9.77
N GLN A 142 1.79 -13.19 9.06
CA GLN A 142 3.21 -13.28 9.40
C GLN A 142 3.56 -12.53 10.69
N LEU A 143 2.85 -11.44 10.99
CA LEU A 143 2.97 -10.70 12.24
C LEU A 143 2.18 -11.36 13.39
N GLY A 144 1.48 -12.47 13.12
CA GLY A 144 0.72 -13.22 14.13
C GLY A 144 -0.66 -12.65 14.44
N ASP A 145 -1.14 -11.64 13.72
CA ASP A 145 -2.46 -11.03 13.98
C ASP A 145 -3.54 -11.62 13.07
N VAL A 146 -4.09 -12.76 13.50
CA VAL A 146 -5.16 -13.45 12.79
C VAL A 146 -6.48 -12.69 12.84
N SER A 147 -6.74 -11.95 13.93
CA SER A 147 -7.97 -11.18 14.09
C SER A 147 -8.03 -10.02 13.09
N ARG A 148 -6.93 -9.30 12.87
CA ARG A 148 -6.85 -8.26 11.83
C ARG A 148 -6.91 -8.83 10.43
N ALA A 149 -6.28 -9.98 10.18
CA ALA A 149 -6.37 -10.67 8.90
C ALA A 149 -7.83 -11.07 8.56
N GLU A 150 -8.56 -11.58 9.55
CA GLU A 150 -9.98 -11.90 9.44
C GLU A 150 -10.83 -10.65 9.19
N ALA A 151 -10.66 -9.61 10.02
CA ALA A 151 -11.40 -8.35 9.88
C ALA A 151 -11.17 -7.69 8.52
N LEU A 152 -9.95 -7.77 7.98
CA LEU A 152 -9.63 -7.29 6.64
C LEU A 152 -10.47 -8.01 5.57
N VAL A 153 -10.53 -9.34 5.59
CA VAL A 153 -11.32 -10.12 4.62
C VAL A 153 -12.81 -9.78 4.72
N ARG A 154 -13.35 -9.64 5.94
CA ARG A 154 -14.77 -9.33 6.15
C ARG A 154 -15.17 -7.93 5.68
N SER A 155 -14.27 -6.97 5.80
CA SER A 155 -14.52 -5.57 5.45
C SER A 155 -14.18 -5.23 4.00
N CYS A 156 -13.51 -6.14 3.28
CA CYS A 156 -13.15 -5.93 1.89
C CYS A 156 -14.36 -6.13 0.95
N PRO A 157 -14.54 -5.26 -0.06
CA PRO A 157 -15.53 -5.49 -1.10
C PRO A 157 -15.32 -6.83 -1.83
N PRO A 158 -16.38 -7.52 -2.27
CA PRO A 158 -16.29 -8.83 -2.94
C PRO A 158 -15.28 -8.89 -4.10
N GLU A 159 -15.15 -7.81 -4.87
CA GLU A 159 -14.23 -7.70 -6.01
C GLU A 159 -12.74 -7.64 -5.60
N THR A 160 -12.47 -7.39 -4.32
CA THR A 160 -11.11 -7.31 -3.76
C THR A 160 -10.71 -8.56 -2.98
N VAL A 161 -11.64 -9.48 -2.73
CA VAL A 161 -11.37 -10.76 -2.06
C VAL A 161 -11.33 -11.91 -3.05
N ARG A 162 -10.63 -12.97 -2.68
CA ARG A 162 -10.47 -14.21 -3.45
C ARG A 162 -10.65 -15.39 -2.50
N PRO A 163 -11.09 -16.56 -3.00
CA PRO A 163 -11.19 -17.77 -2.19
C PRO A 163 -9.92 -18.10 -1.39
N SER A 164 -8.73 -17.85 -1.96
CA SER A 164 -7.45 -18.08 -1.27
C SER A 164 -7.23 -17.20 -0.04
N HIS A 165 -7.83 -16.01 0.02
CA HIS A 165 -7.78 -15.15 1.23
C HIS A 165 -8.53 -15.81 2.38
N PHE A 166 -9.75 -16.28 2.13
CA PHE A 166 -10.56 -17.01 3.10
C PHE A 166 -9.86 -18.28 3.57
N THR A 167 -9.27 -19.05 2.65
CA THR A 167 -8.50 -20.26 3.02
C THR A 167 -7.34 -19.94 3.94
N ALA A 168 -6.57 -18.89 3.66
CA ALA A 168 -5.41 -18.53 4.49
C ALA A 168 -5.83 -18.15 5.92
N VAL A 169 -6.88 -17.34 6.08
CA VAL A 169 -7.41 -16.98 7.40
C VAL A 169 -8.04 -18.18 8.10
N ALA A 170 -8.79 -19.02 7.38
CA ALA A 170 -9.41 -20.22 7.92
C ALA A 170 -8.39 -21.19 8.53
N TRP A 171 -7.26 -21.41 7.86
CA TRP A 171 -6.17 -22.21 8.40
C TRP A 171 -5.57 -21.60 9.68
N ALA A 172 -5.42 -20.27 9.71
CA ALA A 172 -4.91 -19.59 10.88
C ALA A 172 -5.88 -19.70 12.08
N LEU A 173 -7.18 -19.46 11.85
CA LEU A 173 -8.23 -19.61 12.87
C LEU A 173 -8.31 -21.05 13.40
N HIS A 174 -8.23 -22.04 12.52
CA HIS A 174 -8.23 -23.45 12.92
C HIS A 174 -7.02 -23.79 13.81
N ARG A 175 -5.82 -23.28 13.48
CA ARG A 175 -4.62 -23.47 14.33
C ARG A 175 -4.76 -22.80 15.70
N GLU A 176 -5.46 -21.68 15.78
CA GLU A 176 -5.79 -21.01 17.05
C GLU A 176 -7.03 -21.58 17.75
N GLN A 177 -7.62 -22.65 17.21
CA GLN A 177 -8.83 -23.31 17.73
C GLN A 177 -10.06 -22.37 17.83
N GLN A 178 -10.09 -21.30 17.04
CA GLN A 178 -11.19 -20.33 17.02
C GLN A 178 -12.33 -20.81 16.09
N ARG A 179 -13.07 -21.84 16.52
CA ARG A 179 -14.12 -22.49 15.71
C ARG A 179 -15.27 -21.54 15.33
N ASP A 180 -15.79 -20.76 16.26
CA ASP A 180 -16.92 -19.85 16.01
C ASP A 180 -16.59 -18.81 14.91
N LYS A 181 -15.35 -18.27 14.95
CA LYS A 181 -14.89 -17.35 13.92
C LYS A 181 -14.71 -18.01 12.57
N LEU A 182 -14.26 -19.27 12.54
CA LEU A 182 -14.13 -20.04 11.30
C LEU A 182 -15.49 -20.26 10.63
N GLU A 183 -16.52 -20.62 11.39
CA GLU A 183 -17.89 -20.75 10.88
C GLU A 183 -18.42 -19.42 10.33
N GLY A 184 -18.25 -18.35 11.11
CA GLY A 184 -18.61 -17.01 10.68
C GLY A 184 -17.86 -16.55 9.42
N LEU A 185 -16.62 -17.01 9.21
CA LEU A 185 -15.82 -16.67 8.02
C LEU A 185 -16.35 -17.37 6.77
N VAL A 186 -16.81 -18.62 6.89
CA VAL A 186 -17.44 -19.37 5.79
C VAL A 186 -18.73 -18.70 5.35
N ALA A 187 -19.55 -18.23 6.29
CA ALA A 187 -20.78 -17.49 5.98
C ALA A 187 -20.48 -16.21 5.17
N VAL A 188 -19.45 -15.44 5.55
CA VAL A 188 -19.03 -14.24 4.80
C VAL A 188 -18.54 -14.59 3.40
N MET A 189 -17.78 -15.67 3.26
CA MET A 189 -17.30 -16.12 1.95
C MET A 189 -18.46 -16.48 1.01
N GLN A 190 -19.49 -17.18 1.53
CA GLN A 190 -20.69 -17.52 0.77
C GLN A 190 -21.48 -16.27 0.38
N ALA A 191 -21.64 -15.31 1.30
CA ALA A 191 -22.28 -14.03 1.01
C ALA A 191 -21.54 -13.22 -0.07
N ALA A 192 -20.20 -13.30 -0.09
CA ALA A 192 -19.36 -12.71 -1.14
C ALA A 192 -19.38 -13.49 -2.46
N SER A 193 -20.24 -14.51 -2.61
CA SER A 193 -20.31 -15.40 -3.78
C SER A 193 -18.97 -16.06 -4.14
N CYS A 194 -18.09 -16.25 -3.16
CA CYS A 194 -16.80 -16.89 -3.34
C CYS A 194 -16.93 -18.40 -3.10
N ALA A 195 -16.69 -19.20 -4.13
CA ALA A 195 -16.67 -20.65 -3.96
C ALA A 195 -15.46 -21.11 -3.13
N PRO A 196 -15.62 -22.03 -2.15
CA PRO A 196 -14.50 -22.59 -1.42
C PRO A 196 -13.56 -23.34 -2.37
N ASN A 197 -12.26 -23.08 -2.24
CA ASN A 197 -11.26 -23.88 -2.95
C ASN A 197 -11.05 -25.25 -2.25
N VAL A 198 -10.29 -26.13 -2.91
CA VAL A 198 -10.00 -27.49 -2.42
C VAL A 198 -9.40 -27.48 -1.00
N GLY A 199 -8.52 -26.53 -0.69
CA GLY A 199 -7.89 -26.43 0.62
C GLY A 199 -8.89 -26.14 1.73
N LEU A 200 -9.80 -25.18 1.52
CA LEU A 200 -10.84 -24.86 2.49
C LEU A 200 -11.86 -26.00 2.63
N LYS A 201 -12.24 -26.67 1.53
CA LYS A 201 -13.15 -27.82 1.58
C LYS A 201 -12.59 -28.93 2.50
N LYS A 202 -11.31 -29.27 2.34
CA LYS A 202 -10.64 -30.28 3.17
C LYS A 202 -10.60 -29.87 4.65
N LEU A 203 -10.31 -28.60 4.92
CA LEU A 203 -10.29 -28.07 6.30
C LEU A 203 -11.66 -28.20 6.97
N LEU A 204 -12.73 -27.82 6.27
CA LEU A 204 -14.10 -27.89 6.82
C LEU A 204 -14.54 -29.33 7.07
N GLN A 205 -14.19 -30.26 6.17
CA GLN A 205 -14.44 -31.69 6.37
C GLN A 205 -13.72 -32.25 7.60
N ALA A 206 -12.44 -31.88 7.79
CA ALA A 206 -11.68 -32.29 8.96
C ALA A 206 -12.27 -31.71 10.26
N ASN A 207 -12.73 -30.46 10.24
CA ASN A 207 -13.32 -29.81 11.41
C ASN A 207 -14.67 -30.43 11.81
N ALA A 208 -15.50 -30.82 10.83
CA ALA A 208 -16.78 -31.49 11.06
C ALA A 208 -16.59 -32.88 11.71
N ALA A 209 -15.53 -33.60 11.35
CA ALA A 209 -15.23 -34.91 11.93
C ALA A 209 -14.81 -34.85 13.42
N VAL A 210 -14.32 -33.70 13.90
CA VAL A 210 -13.86 -33.51 15.29
C VAL A 210 -14.95 -32.95 16.21
N GLY A 211 -16.04 -32.40 15.66
CA GLY A 211 -17.16 -31.83 16.43
C GLY A 211 -18.35 -32.75 16.65
N GLY A 212 -18.36 -33.95 16.04
CA GLY A 212 -19.45 -34.92 16.11
C GLY A 212 -19.23 -36.09 17.08
N GLY A 213 -18.38 -35.91 18.11
CA GLY A 213 -18.08 -36.91 19.14
C GLY A 213 -18.44 -36.42 20.53
#